data_AF-A0A1X0U9C1-F1
#
_entry.id   AF-A0A1X0U9C1-F1
#
_cell.length_a   1.000
_cell.length_b   1.000
_cell.length_c   1.000
_cell.angle_alpha   90.00
_cell.angle_beta   90.00
_cell.angle_gamma   90.00
#
_symmetry.space_group_name_H-M   'P 1'
#
loop_
_entity.id
_entity.type
_entity.pdbx_description
1 polymer ?
#
loop_
_entity_poly.entity_id
_entity_poly.type
_entity_poly.pdbx_seq_one_letter_code
_entity_poly.pdbx_strand_id
1 'polypeptide(L)'
;MAFQYRPDVFPKFPVEIYKAGSDEPTVYEIPMIGYVPKEVHEEVDDVITKRIEDVQKRRDDRNKKRQVIPGSDRKLQFPDDSDVMDELLKRLAPELAVEVDGWPLMPRQELWKDWTEASKPADPEKSDASSDSSDATE
;
A
#
# COMPACT_ATOMS: atom_id res chain seq x y z
N MET A 1 -28.42 20.89 -15.11
CA MET A 1 -27.23 20.02 -15.21
C MET A 1 -27.64 18.63 -14.76
N ALA A 2 -27.59 17.64 -15.64
CA ALA A 2 -27.83 16.25 -15.26
C ALA A 2 -26.52 15.65 -14.73
N PHE A 3 -26.53 15.20 -13.48
CA PHE A 3 -25.43 14.43 -12.89
C PHE A 3 -25.35 13.10 -13.66
N GLN A 4 -24.33 12.94 -14.48
CA GLN A 4 -24.11 11.71 -15.25
C GLN A 4 -23.14 10.83 -14.45
N TYR A 5 -23.70 9.92 -13.64
CA TYR A 5 -22.92 8.91 -12.93
C TYR A 5 -22.34 7.92 -13.97
N ARG A 6 -21.02 7.98 -14.19
CA ARG A 6 -20.28 7.03 -15.02
C ARG A 6 -19.42 6.15 -14.10
N PRO A 7 -19.89 4.94 -13.74
CA PRO A 7 -19.13 4.03 -12.87
C PRO A 7 -17.82 3.53 -13.52
N ASP A 8 -17.64 3.79 -14.82
CA ASP A 8 -16.53 3.25 -15.61
C ASP A 8 -15.23 4.07 -15.54
N VAL A 9 -15.26 5.26 -14.90
CA VAL A 9 -14.09 6.14 -14.79
C VAL A 9 -13.62 6.18 -13.35
N PHE A 10 -12.82 5.19 -12.97
CA PHE A 10 -12.12 5.19 -11.69
C PHE A 10 -11.05 6.29 -11.66
N PRO A 11 -10.96 7.09 -10.58
CA PRO A 11 -9.88 8.06 -10.45
C PRO A 11 -8.54 7.33 -10.37
N LYS A 12 -7.59 7.81 -11.16
CA LYS A 12 -6.24 7.25 -11.27
C LYS A 12 -5.21 8.21 -10.72
N PHE A 13 -4.14 7.64 -10.20
CA PHE A 13 -2.94 8.31 -9.75
C PHE A 13 -1.85 8.14 -10.83
N PRO A 14 -1.33 9.24 -11.39
CA PRO A 14 -0.23 9.17 -12.35
C PRO A 14 1.11 8.98 -11.60
N VAL A 15 1.93 8.07 -12.10
CA VAL A 15 3.31 7.84 -11.65
C VAL A 15 4.24 8.17 -12.82
N GLU A 16 4.98 9.26 -12.68
CA GLU A 16 5.93 9.71 -13.69
C GLU A 16 7.33 9.17 -13.37
N ILE A 17 7.94 8.45 -14.31
CA ILE A 17 9.30 7.93 -14.19
C ILE A 17 10.21 8.58 -15.22
N TYR A 18 11.22 9.31 -14.74
CA TYR A 18 12.25 9.92 -15.57
C TYR A 18 13.45 8.97 -15.69
N LYS A 19 13.61 8.37 -16.88
CA LYS A 19 14.75 7.48 -17.16
C LYS A 19 16.00 8.29 -17.46
N ALA A 20 17.16 7.79 -17.05
CA ALA A 20 18.44 8.43 -17.30
C ALA A 20 18.65 8.63 -18.82
N GLY A 21 18.80 9.89 -19.23
CA GLY A 21 18.98 10.26 -20.65
C GLY A 21 17.68 10.44 -21.45
N SER A 22 16.51 10.43 -20.79
CA SER A 22 15.23 10.82 -21.38
C SER A 22 14.79 12.17 -20.81
N ASP A 23 14.40 13.10 -21.68
CA ASP A 23 13.77 14.36 -21.28
C ASP A 23 12.25 14.20 -21.05
N GLU A 24 11.66 13.10 -21.54
CA GLU A 24 10.24 12.79 -21.39
C GLU A 24 10.02 11.70 -20.32
N PRO A 25 9.04 11.86 -19.41
CA PRO A 25 8.69 10.84 -18.43
C PRO A 25 7.90 9.70 -19.06
N THR A 26 8.14 8.48 -18.59
CA THR A 26 7.20 7.37 -18.78
C THR A 26 6.11 7.49 -17.72
N VAL A 27 4.85 7.65 -18.14
CA VAL A 27 3.72 7.82 -17.23
C VAL A 27 2.96 6.50 -17.08
N TYR A 28 2.86 6.01 -15.86
CA TYR A 28 2.01 4.88 -15.49
C TYR A 28 0.78 5.39 -14.76
N GLU A 29 -0.40 4.84 -15.04
CA GLU A 29 -1.61 5.19 -14.31
C GLU A 29 -2.07 4.01 -13.46
N ILE A 30 -2.13 4.20 -12.14
CA ILE A 30 -2.65 3.21 -11.19
C ILE A 30 -3.96 3.72 -10.56
N PRO A 31 -4.91 2.87 -10.14
CA PRO A 31 -6.09 3.35 -9.44
C PRO A 31 -5.73 4.00 -8.10
N MET A 32 -6.50 4.98 -7.65
CA MET A 32 -6.45 5.44 -6.27
C MET A 32 -6.74 4.27 -5.31
N ILE A 33 -6.15 4.25 -4.11
CA ILE A 33 -6.22 3.11 -3.17
C ILE A 33 -7.67 2.73 -2.84
N GLY A 34 -8.55 3.72 -2.64
CA GLY A 34 -9.98 3.50 -2.37
C GLY A 34 -10.78 2.89 -3.54
N TYR A 35 -10.18 2.79 -4.72
CA TYR A 35 -10.78 2.24 -5.94
C TYR A 35 -10.08 0.99 -6.45
N VAL A 36 -9.10 0.47 -5.70
CA VAL A 36 -8.51 -0.84 -5.94
C VAL A 36 -9.59 -1.92 -5.74
N PRO A 37 -9.73 -2.89 -6.67
CA PRO A 37 -10.70 -3.98 -6.53
C PRO A 37 -10.54 -4.74 -5.22
N LYS A 38 -11.66 -5.16 -4.63
CA LYS A 38 -11.68 -5.87 -3.34
C LYS A 38 -10.86 -7.16 -3.40
N GLU A 39 -10.94 -7.88 -4.52
CA GLU A 39 -10.20 -9.11 -4.76
C GLU A 39 -8.69 -8.89 -4.68
N VAL A 40 -8.21 -7.76 -5.21
CA VAL A 40 -6.78 -7.39 -5.14
C VAL A 40 -6.38 -7.08 -3.70
N HIS A 41 -7.21 -6.36 -2.95
CA HIS A 41 -6.96 -6.10 -1.52
C HIS A 41 -6.89 -7.39 -0.71
N GLU A 42 -7.84 -8.31 -0.90
CA GLU A 42 -7.87 -9.60 -0.20
C GLU A 42 -6.62 -10.45 -0.53
N GLU A 43 -6.23 -10.51 -1.80
CA GLU A 43 -5.03 -11.24 -2.19
C GLU A 43 -3.75 -10.65 -1.60
N VAL A 44 -3.65 -9.32 -1.51
CA VAL A 44 -2.49 -8.66 -0.89
C VAL A 44 -2.50 -8.90 0.62
N ASP A 45 -3.65 -8.78 1.28
CA ASP A 45 -3.81 -9.04 2.71
C ASP A 45 -3.41 -10.47 3.08
N ASP A 46 -3.82 -11.46 2.28
CA ASP A 46 -3.44 -12.86 2.46
C ASP A 46 -1.92 -13.06 2.36
N VAL A 47 -1.27 -12.42 1.38
CA VAL A 47 0.19 -12.53 1.20
C VAL A 47 0.94 -11.88 2.36
N ILE A 48 0.50 -10.70 2.80
CA ILE A 48 1.13 -9.96 3.89
C ILE A 48 0.92 -10.69 5.22
N THR A 49 -0.30 -11.15 5.49
CA THR A 49 -0.64 -11.95 6.67
C THR A 49 0.22 -13.21 6.75
N LYS A 50 0.31 -13.96 5.66
CA LYS A 50 1.17 -15.15 5.60
C LYS A 50 2.64 -14.82 5.86
N ARG A 51 3.13 -13.69 5.35
CA ARG A 51 4.51 -13.24 5.62
C ARG A 51 4.71 -12.88 7.10
N ILE A 52 3.74 -12.24 7.74
CA ILE A 52 3.77 -11.96 9.19
C ILE A 52 3.84 -13.27 9.98
N GLU A 53 2.99 -14.24 9.67
CA GLU A 53 3.00 -15.56 10.32
C GLU A 53 4.35 -16.28 10.17
N ASP A 54 4.92 -16.28 8.97
CA ASP A 54 6.22 -16.89 8.68
C ASP A 54 7.35 -16.21 9.47
N VAL A 55 7.34 -14.88 9.55
CA VAL A 55 8.32 -14.10 10.32
C VAL A 55 8.17 -14.40 11.81
N GLN A 56 6.95 -14.38 12.33
CA GLN A 56 6.64 -14.67 13.73
C GLN A 56 7.15 -16.07 14.11
N LYS A 57 6.80 -17.09 13.30
CA LYS A 57 7.25 -18.47 13.51
C LYS A 57 8.78 -18.59 13.55
N ARG A 58 9.48 -17.93 12.63
CA ARG A 58 10.95 -17.96 12.59
C ARG A 58 11.59 -17.27 13.79
N ARG A 59 11.03 -16.13 14.22
CA ARG A 59 11.49 -15.42 15.43
C ARG A 59 11.26 -16.26 16.68
N ASP A 60 10.09 -16.90 16.79
CA ASP A 60 9.77 -17.80 17.91
C ASP A 60 10.70 -19.01 17.95
N ASP A 61 11.00 -19.63 16.81
CA ASP A 61 11.94 -20.75 16.72
C ASP A 61 13.37 -20.36 17.11
N ARG A 62 13.83 -19.15 16.75
CA ARG A 62 15.14 -18.63 17.18
C ARG A 62 15.14 -18.31 18.67
N ASN A 63 14.08 -17.70 19.18
CA ASN A 63 13.92 -17.39 20.60
C ASN A 63 13.92 -18.67 21.46
N LYS A 64 13.22 -19.73 21.04
CA LYS A 64 13.27 -21.06 21.69
C LYS A 64 14.68 -21.62 21.75
N LYS A 65 15.48 -21.39 20.69
CA LYS A 65 16.89 -21.79 20.59
C LYS A 65 17.86 -20.79 21.23
N ARG A 66 17.37 -19.71 21.86
CA ARG A 66 18.14 -18.60 22.43
C ARG A 66 19.13 -17.97 21.44
N GLN A 67 18.75 -17.92 20.17
CA GLN A 67 19.55 -17.32 19.11
C GLN A 67 19.20 -15.83 18.97
N VAL A 68 20.20 -15.01 18.66
CA VAL A 68 20.00 -13.58 18.38
C VAL A 68 19.11 -13.42 17.15
N ILE A 69 18.25 -12.40 17.19
CA ILE A 69 17.46 -11.92 16.05
C ILE A 69 18.23 -10.73 15.42
N PRO A 70 19.03 -10.96 14.37
CA PRO A 70 19.74 -9.89 13.70
C PRO A 70 18.76 -8.93 13.01
N GLY A 71 18.86 -7.64 13.32
CA GLY A 71 18.00 -6.61 12.74
C GLY A 71 18.19 -6.42 11.23
N SER A 72 19.28 -6.91 10.65
CA SER A 72 19.58 -6.85 9.21
C SER A 72 19.02 -8.03 8.40
N ASP A 73 18.45 -9.05 9.05
CA ASP A 73 17.89 -10.21 8.36
C ASP A 73 16.45 -9.93 7.92
N ARG A 74 16.28 -9.59 6.64
CA ARG A 74 14.96 -9.29 6.04
C ARG A 74 13.95 -10.44 6.20
N LYS A 75 14.40 -11.69 6.38
CA LYS A 75 13.53 -12.85 6.61
C LYS A 75 12.92 -12.89 8.02
N LEU A 76 13.41 -12.07 8.93
CA LEU A 76 12.95 -11.92 10.32
C LEU A 76 12.35 -10.54 10.60
N GLN A 77 12.37 -9.65 9.61
CA GLN A 77 11.70 -8.35 9.68
C GLN A 77 10.23 -8.53 9.32
N PHE A 78 9.36 -7.89 10.08
CA PHE A 78 7.96 -7.79 9.71
C PHE A 78 7.83 -6.96 8.42
N PRO A 79 6.82 -7.26 7.57
CA PRO A 79 6.55 -6.43 6.42
C PRO A 79 6.23 -5.00 6.84
N ASP A 80 6.63 -4.05 6.01
CA ASP A 80 6.29 -2.63 6.16
C ASP A 80 5.29 -2.17 5.09
N ASP A 81 4.91 -0.90 5.14
CA ASP A 81 3.99 -0.30 4.17
C ASP A 81 4.50 -0.39 2.73
N SER A 82 5.83 -0.37 2.52
CA SER A 82 6.42 -0.50 1.19
C SER A 82 6.24 -1.92 0.64
N ASP A 83 6.29 -2.94 1.50
CA ASP A 83 5.97 -4.31 1.10
C ASP A 83 4.50 -4.45 0.66
N VAL A 84 3.56 -3.72 1.28
CA VAL A 84 2.15 -3.67 0.84
C VAL A 84 2.02 -2.99 -0.51
N MET A 85 2.68 -1.84 -0.69
CA MET A 85 2.72 -1.12 -1.96
C MET A 85 3.27 -2.03 -3.09
N ASP A 86 4.38 -2.72 -2.85
CA ASP A 86 5.01 -3.61 -3.83
C ASP A 86 4.04 -4.73 -4.26
N GLU A 87 3.30 -5.32 -3.33
CA GLU A 87 2.31 -6.37 -3.63
C GLU A 87 1.07 -5.85 -4.39
N LEU A 88 0.63 -4.61 -4.08
CA LEU A 88 -0.42 -3.93 -4.84
C LEU A 88 0.03 -3.64 -6.27
N LEU A 89 1.23 -3.07 -6.45
CA LEU A 89 1.77 -2.74 -7.76
C LEU A 89 1.95 -3.98 -8.64
N LYS A 90 2.40 -5.11 -8.09
CA LYS A 90 2.53 -6.38 -8.83
C LYS A 90 1.22 -6.84 -9.48
N ARG A 91 0.08 -6.52 -8.88
CA ARG A 91 -1.25 -6.91 -9.37
C ARG A 91 -1.89 -5.84 -10.25
N LEU A 92 -1.70 -4.57 -9.91
CA LEU A 92 -2.33 -3.45 -10.59
C LEU A 92 -1.56 -2.97 -11.82
N ALA A 93 -0.23 -2.94 -11.72
CA ALA A 93 0.67 -2.46 -12.76
C ALA A 93 2.02 -3.20 -12.71
N PRO A 94 2.09 -4.45 -13.24
CA PRO A 94 3.29 -5.28 -13.15
C PRO A 94 4.55 -4.63 -13.75
N GLU A 95 4.40 -3.84 -14.82
CA GLU A 95 5.52 -3.12 -15.43
C GLU A 95 6.08 -2.04 -14.49
N LEU A 96 5.21 -1.29 -13.83
CA LEU A 96 5.61 -0.30 -12.82
C LEU A 96 6.26 -0.99 -11.61
N ALA A 97 5.74 -2.14 -11.19
CA ALA A 97 6.31 -2.91 -10.09
C ALA A 97 7.78 -3.31 -10.35
N VAL A 98 8.12 -3.67 -11.59
CA VAL A 98 9.50 -4.00 -11.98
C VAL A 98 10.42 -2.78 -11.90
N GLU A 99 9.94 -1.61 -12.33
CA GLU A 99 10.71 -0.37 -12.25
C GLU A 99 10.95 0.05 -10.79
N VAL A 100 9.91 0.00 -9.95
CA VAL A 100 9.95 0.40 -8.53
C VAL A 100 10.78 -0.57 -7.68
N ASP A 101 10.83 -1.86 -8.02
CA ASP A 101 11.67 -2.83 -7.29
C ASP A 101 13.17 -2.50 -7.37
N GLY A 102 13.61 -1.74 -8.39
CA GLY A 102 14.97 -1.25 -8.51
C GLY A 102 15.27 0.02 -7.70
N TRP A 103 14.25 0.69 -7.15
CA TRP A 103 14.43 2.01 -6.55
C TRP A 103 15.07 1.95 -5.15
N PRO A 104 15.82 2.98 -4.73
CA PRO A 104 16.19 3.13 -3.32
C PRO A 104 14.95 3.20 -2.41
N LEU A 105 15.12 2.93 -1.11
CA LEU A 105 14.01 2.89 -0.16
C LEU A 105 13.25 4.23 -0.07
N MET A 106 13.95 5.36 -0.05
CA MET A 106 13.34 6.69 0.11
C MET A 106 12.32 7.03 -1.00
N PRO A 107 12.66 6.91 -2.31
CA PRO A 107 11.69 7.09 -3.39
C PRO A 107 10.45 6.17 -3.31
N ARG A 108 10.61 4.93 -2.82
CA ARG A 108 9.46 4.02 -2.65
C ARG A 108 8.52 4.53 -1.54
N GLN A 109 9.08 5.00 -0.43
CA GLN A 109 8.31 5.56 0.67
C GLN A 109 7.62 6.87 0.27
N GLU A 110 8.28 7.70 -0.54
CA GLU A 110 7.68 8.91 -1.11
C GLU A 110 6.50 8.56 -2.03
N LEU A 111 6.68 7.61 -2.95
CA LEU A 111 5.60 7.13 -3.82
C LEU A 111 4.41 6.62 -3.02
N TRP A 112 4.65 5.78 -2.00
CA TRP A 112 3.58 5.26 -1.15
C TRP A 112 2.83 6.38 -0.42
N LYS A 113 3.57 7.35 0.13
CA LYS A 113 2.99 8.49 0.82
C LYS A 113 2.13 9.33 -0.10
N ASP A 114 2.63 9.67 -1.29
CA ASP A 114 1.93 10.50 -2.27
C ASP A 114 0.68 9.80 -2.80
N TRP A 115 0.78 8.50 -3.09
CA TRP A 115 -0.37 7.70 -3.52
C TRP A 115 -1.44 7.59 -2.42
N THR A 116 -1.02 7.40 -1.17
CA THR A 116 -1.93 7.37 -0.01
C THR A 116 -2.59 8.73 0.22
N GLU A 117 -1.83 9.82 0.15
CA GLU A 117 -2.33 11.17 0.35
C GLU A 117 -3.31 11.58 -0.74
N ALA A 118 -3.00 11.29 -2.00
CA ALA A 118 -3.88 11.53 -3.14
C ALA A 118 -5.16 10.67 -3.09
N SER A 119 -5.12 9.53 -2.41
CA SER A 119 -6.26 8.63 -2.25
C SER A 119 -7.17 8.99 -1.08
N LYS A 120 -6.81 9.97 -0.24
CA LYS A 120 -7.68 10.42 0.86
C LYS A 120 -8.94 11.09 0.29
N PRO A 121 -10.12 10.80 0.85
CA PRO A 121 -11.33 11.53 0.46
C PRO A 121 -11.17 13.02 0.75
N ALA A 122 -11.65 13.88 -0.15
CA ALA A 122 -11.48 15.33 -0.09
C ALA A 122 -12.20 16.01 1.11
N ASP A 123 -12.97 15.28 1.91
CA ASP A 123 -13.75 15.79 3.05
C ASP A 123 -13.42 15.03 4.35
N PRO A 124 -12.55 15.56 5.22
CA PRO A 124 -12.44 15.08 6.59
C PRO A 124 -13.68 15.43 7.45
N GLU A 125 -14.52 16.39 7.04
CA GLU A 125 -15.69 16.89 7.79
C GLU A 125 -16.93 15.96 7.78
N LYS A 126 -16.84 14.75 7.20
CA LYS A 126 -17.91 13.73 7.31
C LYS A 126 -17.54 12.51 8.16
N SER A 127 -16.41 12.58 8.88
CA SER A 127 -16.01 11.53 9.83
C SER A 127 -16.50 11.80 11.26
N ASP A 128 -17.60 12.52 11.46
CA ASP A 128 -18.28 12.65 12.76
C ASP A 128 -19.29 11.51 13.01
N ALA A 129 -18.97 10.28 12.59
CA ALA A 129 -19.80 9.10 12.91
C ALA A 129 -19.27 8.32 14.13
N SER A 130 -18.42 8.92 14.95
CA SER A 130 -17.94 8.31 16.19
C SER A 130 -17.74 9.35 17.29
N SER A 131 -18.80 10.09 17.62
CA SER A 131 -18.86 10.81 18.89
C SER A 131 -20.29 11.23 19.30
N ASP A 132 -21.20 10.27 19.48
CA ASP A 132 -22.24 10.45 20.50
C ASP A 132 -22.76 9.09 21.00
N SER A 133 -22.04 8.52 21.96
CA SER A 133 -22.52 7.41 22.78
C SER A 133 -22.21 7.75 24.23
N SER A 134 -22.97 8.68 24.80
CA SER A 134 -23.15 8.82 26.24
C SER A 134 -24.42 9.63 26.53
N ASP A 135 -25.60 9.04 26.33
CA ASP A 135 -26.75 9.31 27.21
C ASP A 135 -27.76 8.15 27.14
N ALA A 136 -27.63 7.21 28.07
CA ALA A 136 -28.73 6.35 28.51
C ALA A 136 -28.35 5.66 29.82
N THR A 137 -29.25 5.77 30.81
CA THR A 137 -29.24 5.25 32.20
C THR A 137 -28.55 6.19 33.20
N GLU A 138 -29.22 6.76 34.21
CA GLU A 138 -30.51 6.49 34.88
C GLU A 138 -31.04 7.76 35.56
#